data_AF-A0A9D8RRP0-F1
#
_entry.id   AF-A0A9D8RRP0-F1
#
_cell.length_a   1.000
_cell.length_b   1.000
_cell.length_c   1.000
_cell.angle_alpha   90.00
_cell.angle_beta   90.00
_cell.angle_gamma   90.00
#
_symmetry.space_group_name_H-M   'P 1'
#
loop_
_entity.id
_entity.type
_entity.pdbx_description
1 polymer ?
#
loop_
_entity_poly.entity_id
_entity_poly.type
_entity_poly.pdbx_seq_one_letter_code
_entity_poly.pdbx_strand_id
1 'polypeptide(L)'
;MFRLNGRMGRLAYFFTSVFCWILLGFPGYYFWRAETASNFFVPSMLFWIVGWVVMIWGIAWLWSATVRRLHDMNASGFWVILVYLLPVSVIVLWLWPGTLGQNRYGLRP
;
A
#
# COMPACT_ATOMS: atom_id res chain seq x y z
N MET A 1 -9.56 8.63 -1.55
CA MET A 1 -8.41 7.75 -1.21
C MET A 1 -8.80 6.28 -1.09
N PHE A 2 -9.84 5.92 -0.33
CA PHE A 2 -10.32 4.52 -0.16
C PHE A 2 -11.38 4.08 -1.17
N ARG A 3 -11.08 4.14 -2.47
CA ARG A 3 -12.00 3.63 -3.50
C ARG A 3 -11.49 2.28 -4.00
N LEU A 4 -12.35 1.27 -3.98
CA LEU A 4 -12.03 -0.05 -4.54
C LEU A 4 -12.40 -0.12 -6.03
N ASN A 5 -13.28 0.76 -6.48
CA ASN A 5 -13.68 0.86 -7.89
C ASN A 5 -12.80 1.85 -8.66
N GLY A 6 -12.57 1.53 -9.93
CA GLY A 6 -11.73 2.27 -10.85
C GLY A 6 -10.38 1.62 -11.12
N ARG A 7 -9.60 2.29 -11.95
CA ARG A 7 -8.27 1.86 -12.41
C ARG A 7 -7.21 2.81 -11.89
N MET A 8 -6.01 2.29 -11.63
CA MET A 8 -4.86 3.09 -11.25
C MET A 8 -3.70 2.80 -12.20
N GLY A 9 -3.15 3.84 -12.82
CA GLY A 9 -1.99 3.73 -13.69
C GLY A 9 -0.73 3.34 -12.92
N ARG A 10 0.25 2.76 -13.63
CA ARG A 10 1.51 2.28 -13.02
C ARG A 10 2.30 3.34 -12.26
N LEU A 11 2.40 4.57 -12.78
CA LEU A 11 3.15 5.66 -12.14
C LEU A 11 2.46 6.11 -10.84
N ALA A 12 1.14 6.29 -10.89
CA ALA A 12 0.37 6.63 -9.69
C ALA A 12 0.47 5.53 -8.63
N TYR A 13 0.43 4.26 -9.04
CA TYR A 13 0.63 3.13 -8.13
C TYR A 13 2.04 3.10 -7.54
N PHE A 14 3.07 3.32 -8.37
CA PHE A 14 4.47 3.40 -7.91
C PHE A 14 4.64 4.46 -6.82
N PHE A 15 4.25 5.72 -7.09
CA PHE A 15 4.35 6.80 -6.10
C PHE A 15 3.52 6.52 -4.85
N THR A 16 2.29 6.00 -5.00
CA THR A 16 1.45 5.64 -3.85
C THR A 16 2.10 4.56 -3.01
N SER A 17 2.65 3.52 -3.64
CA SER A 17 3.28 2.40 -2.94
C SER A 17 4.54 2.83 -2.20
N VAL A 18 5.42 3.60 -2.83
CA VAL A 18 6.63 4.16 -2.20
C VAL A 18 6.26 5.07 -1.03
N PHE A 19 5.28 5.95 -1.21
CA PHE A 19 4.80 6.83 -0.15
C PHE A 19 4.24 6.03 1.04
N CYS A 20 3.43 5.00 0.79
CA CYS A 20 2.93 4.11 1.83
C CYS A 20 4.07 3.36 2.54
N TRP A 21 5.09 2.88 1.82
CA TRP A 21 6.24 2.22 2.44
C TRP A 21 7.03 3.16 3.36
N ILE A 22 7.21 4.42 2.97
CA ILE A 22 7.85 5.44 3.83
C ILE A 22 6.98 5.71 5.07
N LEU A 23 5.68 5.91 4.88
CA LEU A 23 4.73 6.16 5.97
C LEU A 23 4.61 4.99 6.95
N LEU A 24 4.73 3.75 6.49
CA LEU A 24 4.70 2.56 7.33
C LEU A 24 6.06 2.28 7.98
N GLY A 25 7.15 2.54 7.25
CA GLY A 25 8.52 2.30 7.71
C GLY A 25 8.93 3.20 8.88
N PHE A 26 8.48 4.46 8.88
CA PHE A 26 8.81 5.40 9.96
C PHE A 26 8.31 4.93 11.33
N PRO A 27 7.00 4.76 11.59
CA PRO A 27 6.54 4.20 12.84
C PRO A 27 7.17 2.82 13.06
N GLY A 28 7.12 1.90 12.09
CA GLY A 28 7.66 0.54 12.25
C GLY A 28 9.11 0.49 12.76
N TYR A 29 9.98 1.41 12.31
CA TYR A 29 11.34 1.54 12.81
C TYR A 29 11.41 1.97 14.28
N TYR A 30 10.61 2.96 14.69
CA TYR A 30 10.56 3.40 16.10
C TYR A 30 9.94 2.33 17.00
N PHE A 31 8.93 1.60 16.53
CA PHE A 31 8.36 0.44 17.22
C PHE A 31 9.44 -0.62 17.49
N TRP A 32 10.19 -1.02 16.47
CA TRP A 32 11.26 -2.01 16.60
C TRP A 32 12.41 -1.55 17.51
N ARG A 33 12.80 -0.27 17.42
CA ARG A 33 13.81 0.35 18.29
C ARG A 33 13.36 0.40 19.75
N ALA A 34 12.11 0.76 20.00
CA ALA A 34 11.53 0.83 21.34
C ALA A 34 11.49 -0.54 22.04
N GLU A 35 11.24 -1.61 21.29
CA GLU A 35 11.22 -2.98 21.82
C GLU A 35 12.64 -3.52 22.06
N THR A 36 13.60 -3.19 21.19
CA THR A 36 14.95 -3.75 21.24
C THR A 36 15.88 -3.04 22.23
N ALA A 37 15.72 -1.73 22.42
CA ALA A 37 16.61 -0.94 23.26
C ALA A 37 15.99 -0.65 24.63
N SER A 38 16.60 -1.19 25.69
CA SER A 38 16.19 -1.00 27.09
C SER A 38 16.22 0.45 27.57
N ASN A 39 16.95 1.33 26.88
CA ASN A 39 17.06 2.76 27.19
C ASN A 39 16.40 3.66 26.13
N PHE A 40 15.60 3.10 25.23
CA PHE A 40 14.91 3.92 24.23
C PHE A 40 13.76 4.68 24.90
N PHE A 41 13.91 6.00 25.02
CA PHE A 41 12.83 6.86 25.51
C PHE A 41 11.75 6.91 24.43
N VAL A 42 10.77 6.02 24.56
CA VAL A 42 9.65 6.01 23.63
C VAL A 42 8.81 7.25 23.86
N PRO A 43 8.39 7.98 22.82
CA PRO A 43 7.51 9.12 23.02
C PRO A 43 6.21 8.63 23.65
N SER A 44 5.53 9.55 24.34
CA SER A 44 4.30 9.33 25.12
C SER A 44 3.31 8.34 24.51
N MET A 45 2.44 7.73 25.34
CA MET A 45 1.34 6.84 24.90
C MET A 45 0.57 7.36 23.66
N LEU A 46 0.46 8.69 23.51
CA LEU A 46 -0.10 9.34 22.34
C LEU A 46 0.61 9.00 21.02
N PHE A 47 1.95 8.97 21.01
CA PHE A 47 2.75 8.60 19.83
C PHE A 47 2.48 7.18 19.37
N TRP A 48 2.33 6.23 20.30
CA TRP A 48 1.96 4.85 19.99
C TRP A 48 0.59 4.76 19.33
N ILE A 49 -0.40 5.46 19.89
CA ILE A 49 -1.75 5.51 19.33
C ILE A 49 -1.72 6.09 17.91
N VAL A 50 -1.04 7.22 17.72
CA VAL A 50 -0.90 7.86 16.40
C VAL A 50 -0.17 6.94 15.43
N GLY A 51 0.91 6.29 15.86
CA GLY A 51 1.66 5.33 15.05
C GLY A 51 0.80 4.18 14.54
N TRP A 52 0.01 3.56 15.42
CA TRP A 52 -0.94 2.51 15.05
C TRP A 52 -2.01 3.00 14.08
N VAL A 53 -2.59 4.18 14.31
CA VAL A 53 -3.59 4.78 13.42
C VAL A 53 -3.01 5.01 12.03
N VAL A 54 -1.81 5.59 11.94
CA VAL A 54 -1.10 5.81 10.68
C VAL A 54 -0.80 4.48 9.98
N MET A 55 -0.40 3.45 10.72
CA MET A 55 -0.13 2.13 10.15
C MET A 55 -1.38 1.49 9.54
N ILE A 56 -2.48 1.44 10.29
CA ILE A 56 -3.75 0.86 9.81
C ILE A 56 -4.25 1.61 8.58
N TRP A 57 -4.19 2.95 8.63
CA TRP A 57 -4.60 3.82 7.54
C TRP A 57 -3.73 3.61 6.28
N GLY A 58 -2.41 3.54 6.46
CA GLY A 58 -1.46 3.31 5.37
C GLY A 58 -1.65 1.95 4.69
N ILE A 59 -1.89 0.90 5.47
CA ILE A 59 -2.19 -0.45 4.96
C ILE A 59 -3.50 -0.44 4.16
N ALA A 60 -4.56 0.15 4.70
CA ALA A 60 -5.85 0.23 4.01
C ALA A 60 -5.77 1.02 2.70
N TRP A 61 -4.95 2.06 2.66
CA TRP A 61 -4.73 2.83 1.44
C TRP A 61 -3.93 2.03 0.39
N LEU A 62 -2.83 1.39 0.80
CA LEU A 62 -2.04 0.53 -0.09
C LEU A 62 -2.89 -0.63 -0.64
N TRP A 63 -3.79 -1.19 0.18
CA TRP A 63 -4.72 -2.23 -0.23
C TRP A 63 -5.64 -1.74 -1.35
N SER A 64 -6.30 -0.60 -1.13
CA SER A 64 -7.16 0.05 -2.13
C SER A 64 -6.42 0.41 -3.42
N ALA A 65 -5.15 0.84 -3.33
CA ALA A 65 -4.33 1.13 -4.49
C ALA A 65 -4.01 -0.15 -5.29
N THR A 66 -3.67 -1.23 -4.59
CA THR A 66 -3.33 -2.53 -5.19
C THR A 66 -4.54 -3.17 -5.88
N VAL A 67 -5.74 -3.10 -5.28
CA VAL A 67 -7.00 -3.54 -5.92
C VAL A 67 -7.20 -2.81 -7.25
N ARG A 68 -7.10 -1.47 -7.26
CA ARG A 68 -7.27 -0.66 -8.47
C ARG A 68 -6.19 -0.92 -9.52
N ARG A 69 -4.99 -1.31 -9.10
CA ARG A 69 -3.91 -1.69 -10.00
C ARG A 69 -4.16 -3.04 -10.65
N LEU A 70 -4.68 -4.02 -9.90
CA LEU A 70 -5.13 -5.30 -10.44
C LEU A 70 -6.28 -5.11 -11.43
N HIS A 71 -7.22 -4.22 -11.11
CA HIS A 71 -8.30 -3.83 -12.03
C HIS A 71 -7.76 -3.22 -13.32
N ASP A 72 -6.67 -2.46 -13.27
CA ASP A 72 -6.03 -1.92 -14.47
C ASP A 72 -5.41 -3.01 -15.37
N MET A 73 -5.07 -4.17 -14.80
CA MET A 73 -4.62 -5.36 -15.54
C MET A 73 -5.77 -6.33 -15.86
N ASN A 74 -7.03 -5.92 -15.64
CA ASN A 74 -8.23 -6.75 -15.79
C ASN A 74 -8.25 -8.01 -14.89
N ALA A 75 -7.45 -8.01 -13.81
CA ALA A 75 -7.47 -9.04 -12.79
C ALA A 75 -8.54 -8.74 -11.72
N SER A 76 -8.93 -9.76 -10.95
CA SER A 76 -9.83 -9.59 -9.79
C SER A 76 -9.11 -8.88 -8.63
N GLY A 77 -9.82 -8.04 -7.88
CA GLY A 77 -9.30 -7.45 -6.65
C GLY A 77 -8.94 -8.48 -5.56
N PHE A 78 -9.47 -9.71 -5.66
CA PHE A 78 -9.15 -10.80 -4.73
C PHE A 78 -7.66 -11.18 -4.76
N TRP A 79 -6.98 -10.99 -5.89
CA TRP A 79 -5.55 -11.29 -6.05
C TRP A 79 -4.63 -10.40 -5.20
N VAL A 80 -5.17 -9.37 -4.53
CA VAL A 80 -4.42 -8.56 -3.57
C VAL A 80 -3.78 -9.40 -2.46
N ILE A 81 -4.47 -10.44 -1.98
CA ILE A 81 -3.94 -11.29 -0.91
C ILE A 81 -2.61 -11.94 -1.34
N LEU A 82 -2.55 -12.42 -2.59
CA LEU A 82 -1.33 -12.99 -3.14
C LEU A 82 -0.23 -11.95 -3.33
N VAL A 83 -0.59 -10.69 -3.58
CA VAL A 83 0.40 -9.60 -3.67
C VAL A 83 1.10 -9.39 -2.33
N TYR A 84 0.35 -9.41 -1.23
CA TYR A 84 0.91 -9.29 0.11
C TYR A 84 1.65 -10.54 0.58
N LEU A 85 1.25 -11.72 0.11
CA LEU A 85 1.93 -12.98 0.45
C LEU A 85 3.27 -13.13 -0.30
N LEU A 86 3.37 -12.58 -1.51
CA LEU A 86 4.56 -12.66 -2.36
C LEU A 86 5.08 -11.25 -2.67
N PRO A 87 6.01 -10.68 -1.88
CA PRO A 87 6.45 -9.29 -2.05
C PRO A 87 7.05 -8.98 -3.43
N VAL A 88 7.59 -10.00 -4.12
CA VAL A 88 8.10 -9.90 -5.51
C VAL A 88 7.02 -9.45 -6.50
N SER A 89 5.75 -9.78 -6.23
CA SER A 89 4.62 -9.38 -7.08
C SER A 89 4.44 -7.86 -7.17
N VAL A 90 4.88 -7.09 -6.18
CA VAL A 90 4.82 -5.62 -6.19
C VAL A 90 5.67 -5.06 -7.33
N ILE A 91 6.82 -5.68 -7.61
CA ILE A 91 7.71 -5.29 -8.72
C ILE A 91 7.00 -5.52 -10.06
N VAL A 92 6.28 -6.63 -10.19
CA VAL A 92 5.46 -6.92 -11.38
C VAL A 92 4.39 -5.84 -11.56
N LEU A 93 3.72 -5.42 -10.48
CA LEU A 93 2.71 -4.35 -10.52
C LEU A 93 3.28 -2.98 -10.93
N TRP A 94 4.55 -2.72 -10.66
CA TRP A 94 5.24 -1.50 -11.08
C TRP A 94 5.55 -1.48 -12.59
N LEU A 95 5.94 -2.62 -13.15
CA LEU A 95 6.46 -2.70 -14.52
C LEU A 95 5.37 -3.06 -15.55
N TRP A 96 4.43 -3.94 -15.20
CA TRP A 96 3.50 -4.53 -16.16
C TRP A 96 2.58 -3.48 -16.81
N PRO A 97 2.34 -3.46 -18.13
CA PRO A 97 1.41 -2.52 -18.74
C PRO A 97 -0.05 -2.85 -18.36
N GLY A 98 -0.86 -1.81 -18.10
CA GLY A 98 -2.31 -1.97 -17.94
C GLY A 98 -3.02 -2.32 -19.27
N THR A 99 -4.27 -2.75 -19.20
CA THR A 99 -5.08 -3.09 -20.37
C THR A 99 -5.34 -1.88 -21.25
N LEU A 100 -5.20 -2.04 -22.58
CA LEU A 100 -5.54 -1.00 -23.54
C LEU A 100 -7.07 -0.83 -23.64
N GLY A 101 -7.53 0.41 -23.83
CA GLY A 101 -8.96 0.72 -23.96
C GLY A 101 -9.75 0.63 -22.65
N GLN A 102 -11.07 0.55 -22.78
CA GLN A 102 -12.01 0.42 -21.67
C GLN A 102 -12.05 -1.04 -21.18
N ASN A 103 -12.06 -1.23 -19.85
CA ASN A 103 -12.28 -2.55 -19.26
C ASN A 103 -13.51 -2.52 -18.33
N ARG A 104 -13.86 -3.67 -17.73
CA ARG A 104 -15.03 -3.80 -16.81
C ARG A 104 -14.98 -2.89 -15.58
N TYR A 105 -13.82 -2.29 -15.30
CA TYR A 105 -13.58 -1.40 -14.17
C TYR A 105 -13.50 0.09 -14.57
N GLY A 106 -13.68 0.40 -15.86
CA GLY A 106 -13.80 1.76 -16.38
C GLY A 106 -12.78 2.13 -17.45
N LEU A 107 -12.78 3.42 -17.78
CA LEU A 107 -11.84 4.05 -18.71
C LEU A 107 -10.44 4.09 -18.11
N ARG A 108 -9.44 4.12 -18.99
CA ARG A 108 -8.05 4.22 -18.59
C ARG A 108 -7.82 5.56 -17.85
N PRO A 109 -7.12 5.56 -16.70
CA PRO A 109 -6.79 6.76 -15.96
C PRO A 109 -5.62 7.53 -16.59
#